data_AF-A0A2W4WPY7-F1
#
_entry.id   AF-A0A2W4WPY7-F1
#
_cell.length_a   1.000
_cell.length_b   1.000
_cell.length_c   1.000
_cell.angle_alpha   90.00
_cell.angle_beta   90.00
_cell.angle_gamma   90.00
#
_symmetry.space_group_name_H-M   'P 1'
#
loop_
_entity.id
_entity.type
_entity.pdbx_description
1 polymer ?
#
loop_
_entity_poly.entity_id
_entity_poly.type
_entity_poly.pdbx_seq_one_letter_code
_entity_poly.pdbx_strand_id
1 'polypeptide(L)'
;MSPPARFRGPIPMAVPMAVLMALSLAAAGQAADLSFATPDGLFRIEPESRDRTDLLPGGDRSYDTLAWSTDGQRLAVVQNYGDVYRVDPGAEVPELVFSSTCQRPPTIDLVWQTDGDTLVISERCPAPIAGAAGQQTLWLSSAPGELARFELLPEALESAIFLAPDGRRIAYVANQHIFVVDLGGGRPRRLTQTPGIYGAAGSPLAWSPDGTRLAFYDGSYPFQRLNVVAADGSDRRLLTPAADFQIYRSRLLWSPDGRYIAFYRPHNPPFSNQEVVALVNVNTGETQALTRPGFYDALSWAPNSQQLVMAVGAQAGRQALFRLDLVDQAFTALTTEPLQNLLNSQWAPDATWIAFTATPPNAAPDTQVLHCVRPDGTQLTPLTGTDEYVYPFVWIPAPLATGTQGLSGP
;
A
#
# COMPACT_ATOMS: atom_id res chain seq x y z
N MET A 1 89.73 36.89 -5.48
CA MET A 1 89.47 36.26 -4.17
C MET A 1 88.65 35.01 -4.41
N SER A 2 89.20 33.85 -4.03
CA SER A 2 88.59 32.53 -3.73
C SER A 2 87.79 31.77 -4.83
N PRO A 3 87.82 30.40 -4.84
CA PRO A 3 87.57 29.59 -6.04
C PRO A 3 86.27 28.70 -5.89
N PRO A 4 86.06 27.55 -6.59
CA PRO A 4 84.81 27.20 -7.29
C PRO A 4 83.99 26.06 -6.63
N ALA A 5 82.72 25.83 -7.04
CA ALA A 5 82.09 24.50 -6.86
C ALA A 5 80.90 24.22 -7.80
N ARG A 6 81.07 23.14 -8.58
CA ARG A 6 80.06 22.25 -9.21
C ARG A 6 79.17 21.58 -8.15
N PHE A 7 77.98 21.07 -8.50
CA PHE A 7 77.47 19.68 -8.26
C PHE A 7 75.98 19.59 -8.71
N ARG A 8 75.67 18.89 -9.82
CA ARG A 8 75.05 17.53 -9.97
C ARG A 8 73.57 17.39 -9.55
N GLY A 9 72.75 16.87 -10.47
CA GLY A 9 71.37 16.41 -10.25
C GLY A 9 71.24 15.14 -9.38
N PRO A 10 70.04 14.54 -9.25
CA PRO A 10 69.61 13.54 -10.24
C PRO A 10 68.09 13.45 -10.53
N ILE A 11 67.76 12.70 -11.58
CA ILE A 11 66.44 12.10 -11.98
C ILE A 11 66.34 10.69 -11.32
N PRO A 12 65.28 9.85 -11.45
CA PRO A 12 63.81 9.92 -11.20
C PRO A 12 63.38 8.98 -10.03
N MET A 13 62.09 8.96 -9.67
CA MET A 13 61.44 7.74 -9.13
C MET A 13 59.97 7.67 -9.58
N ALA A 14 59.52 6.45 -9.86
CA ALA A 14 58.24 6.10 -10.45
C ALA A 14 57.26 5.47 -9.42
N VAL A 15 55.97 5.37 -9.84
CA VAL A 15 54.89 4.44 -9.38
C VAL A 15 54.06 4.93 -8.16
N PRO A 16 52.72 4.67 -8.01
CA PRO A 16 51.81 3.79 -8.79
C PRO A 16 50.50 4.42 -9.33
N MET A 17 49.82 3.58 -10.13
CA MET A 17 48.41 3.63 -10.52
C MET A 17 47.41 3.69 -9.35
N ALA A 18 46.22 4.21 -9.71
CA ALA A 18 44.88 3.94 -9.17
C ALA A 18 44.43 4.68 -7.90
N VAL A 19 43.45 5.59 -8.08
CA VAL A 19 42.25 5.70 -7.23
C VAL A 19 41.05 6.03 -8.13
N LEU A 20 40.13 5.05 -8.22
CA LEU A 20 38.71 5.22 -8.55
C LEU A 20 38.03 6.13 -7.51
N MET A 21 37.04 6.93 -7.95
CA MET A 21 35.83 7.35 -7.24
C MET A 21 35.47 8.76 -7.71
N ALA A 22 34.24 9.12 -8.01
CA ALA A 22 33.01 8.39 -8.26
C ALA A 22 32.19 9.40 -9.07
N LEU A 23 31.57 8.96 -10.16
CA LEU A 23 30.58 9.79 -10.84
C LEU A 23 29.50 10.16 -9.83
N SER A 24 29.25 11.46 -9.65
CA SER A 24 27.99 11.94 -9.09
C SER A 24 26.89 11.67 -10.12
N LEU A 25 26.31 10.47 -10.07
CA LEU A 25 24.98 10.23 -10.64
C LEU A 25 23.96 10.79 -9.66
N ALA A 26 23.71 12.09 -9.76
CA ALA A 26 22.47 12.65 -9.26
C ALA A 26 21.35 12.21 -10.22
N ALA A 27 20.43 11.40 -9.69
CA ALA A 27 19.08 11.17 -10.19
C ALA A 27 18.93 10.75 -11.68
N ALA A 28 19.49 9.61 -12.06
CA ALA A 28 18.76 8.75 -12.97
C ALA A 28 17.59 8.16 -12.15
N GLY A 29 16.36 8.37 -12.60
CA GLY A 29 15.16 7.88 -11.94
C GLY A 29 15.37 6.43 -11.54
N GLN A 30 15.28 6.15 -10.24
CA GLN A 30 15.34 4.79 -9.76
C GLN A 30 14.20 4.06 -10.46
N ALA A 31 14.54 3.05 -11.27
CA ALA A 31 13.52 2.29 -11.97
C ALA A 31 12.48 1.82 -10.96
N ALA A 32 11.20 1.92 -11.33
CA ALA A 32 10.12 1.40 -10.50
C ALA A 32 10.25 -0.11 -10.45
N ASP A 33 11.00 -0.59 -9.47
CA ASP A 33 11.19 -2.00 -9.24
C ASP A 33 10.08 -2.53 -8.36
N LEU A 34 9.75 -3.80 -8.59
CA LEU A 34 8.69 -4.50 -7.87
C LEU A 34 9.30 -5.63 -7.06
N SER A 35 8.83 -5.81 -5.83
CA SER A 35 9.07 -7.03 -5.06
C SER A 35 7.87 -7.94 -5.09
N PHE A 36 8.10 -9.24 -5.23
CA PHE A 36 7.04 -10.25 -5.22
C PHE A 36 7.58 -11.58 -4.68
N ALA A 37 6.71 -12.38 -4.09
CA ALA A 37 7.06 -13.70 -3.61
C ALA A 37 6.31 -14.82 -4.34
N THR A 38 6.97 -15.97 -4.40
CA THR A 38 6.47 -17.24 -4.94
C THR A 38 6.95 -18.38 -4.01
N PRO A 39 6.52 -19.63 -4.20
CA PRO A 39 7.07 -20.76 -3.45
C PRO A 39 8.61 -20.90 -3.54
N ASP A 40 9.21 -20.40 -4.62
CA ASP A 40 10.66 -20.50 -4.86
C ASP A 40 11.48 -19.41 -4.15
N GLY A 41 10.82 -18.37 -3.63
CA GLY A 41 11.51 -17.30 -2.91
C GLY A 41 10.81 -15.94 -2.96
N LEU A 42 11.57 -14.93 -2.52
CA LEU A 42 11.22 -13.52 -2.62
C LEU A 42 12.18 -12.84 -3.60
N PHE A 43 11.63 -12.07 -4.52
CA PHE A 43 12.36 -11.53 -5.65
C PHE A 43 12.10 -10.04 -5.83
N ARG A 44 13.06 -9.37 -6.46
CA ARG A 44 12.93 -8.02 -7.03
C ARG A 44 13.00 -8.12 -8.55
N ILE A 45 12.19 -7.34 -9.26
CA ILE A 45 12.20 -7.29 -10.72
C ILE A 45 12.05 -5.85 -11.23
N GLU A 46 12.86 -5.49 -12.21
CA GLU A 46 12.67 -4.28 -13.01
C GLU A 46 11.74 -4.60 -14.19
N PRO A 47 10.56 -3.96 -14.34
CA PRO A 47 9.57 -4.35 -15.34
C PRO A 47 10.02 -4.23 -16.81
N GLU A 48 10.91 -3.28 -17.13
CA GLU A 48 11.35 -3.04 -18.52
C GLU A 48 12.37 -4.09 -18.99
N SER A 49 13.46 -4.28 -18.24
CA SER A 49 14.49 -5.29 -18.55
C SER A 49 14.04 -6.71 -18.23
N ARG A 50 13.13 -6.85 -17.25
CA ARG A 50 12.75 -8.10 -16.57
C ARG A 50 13.92 -8.76 -15.84
N ASP A 51 14.93 -7.97 -15.50
CA ASP A 51 16.04 -8.44 -14.68
C ASP A 51 15.51 -8.74 -13.29
N ARG A 52 15.61 -10.02 -12.91
CA ARG A 52 15.16 -10.55 -11.62
C ARG A 52 16.37 -10.73 -10.70
N THR A 53 16.22 -10.28 -9.46
CA THR A 53 17.20 -10.46 -8.40
C THR A 53 16.55 -11.20 -7.23
N ASP A 54 17.23 -12.24 -6.74
CA ASP A 54 16.79 -12.99 -5.56
C ASP A 54 17.05 -12.15 -4.30
N LEU A 55 16.01 -11.93 -3.50
CA LEU A 55 16.12 -11.26 -2.21
C LEU A 55 16.25 -12.27 -1.08
N LEU A 56 15.37 -13.28 -1.06
CA LEU A 56 15.39 -14.36 -0.06
C LEU A 56 15.06 -15.70 -0.71
N PRO A 57 15.68 -16.80 -0.26
CA PRO A 57 15.42 -18.12 -0.82
C PRO A 57 14.10 -18.69 -0.31
N GLY A 58 13.37 -19.42 -1.16
CA GLY A 58 12.13 -20.12 -0.81
C GLY A 58 12.34 -21.49 -0.17
N GLY A 59 11.53 -22.47 -0.60
CA GLY A 59 11.50 -23.84 -0.05
C GLY A 59 10.36 -24.02 0.95
N ASP A 60 10.67 -24.40 2.19
CA ASP A 60 9.68 -24.55 3.27
C ASP A 60 9.21 -23.18 3.85
N ARG A 61 9.44 -22.09 3.10
CA ARG A 61 9.14 -20.71 3.50
C ARG A 61 7.98 -20.17 2.68
N SER A 62 6.94 -19.70 3.36
CA SER A 62 5.89 -18.85 2.78
C SER A 62 6.19 -17.39 3.11
N TYR A 63 5.93 -16.48 2.17
CA TYR A 63 6.00 -15.04 2.39
C TYR A 63 4.61 -14.45 2.21
N ASP A 64 4.06 -13.86 3.26
CA ASP A 64 2.63 -13.56 3.32
C ASP A 64 2.35 -12.06 3.19
N THR A 65 3.25 -11.23 3.73
CA THR A 65 3.16 -9.76 3.72
C THR A 65 4.53 -9.17 3.43
N LEU A 66 4.58 -8.16 2.56
CA LEU A 66 5.78 -7.39 2.21
C LEU A 66 5.51 -5.91 2.48
N ALA A 67 6.44 -5.23 3.15
CA ALA A 67 6.38 -3.80 3.38
C ALA A 67 7.76 -3.16 3.26
N TRP A 68 7.95 -2.31 2.25
CA TRP A 68 9.14 -1.48 2.11
C TRP A 68 9.04 -0.24 3.00
N SER A 69 10.17 0.20 3.55
CA SER A 69 10.32 1.49 4.19
C SER A 69 10.02 2.62 3.19
N THR A 70 9.63 3.77 3.70
CA THR A 70 9.18 4.90 2.89
C THR A 70 10.26 5.47 1.95
N ASP A 71 11.54 5.19 2.24
CA ASP A 71 12.71 5.51 1.43
C ASP A 71 13.15 4.38 0.48
N GLY A 72 12.44 3.24 0.50
CA GLY A 72 12.72 2.07 -0.33
C GLY A 72 14.00 1.32 0.04
N GLN A 73 14.60 1.56 1.21
CA GLN A 73 15.88 0.97 1.60
C GLN A 73 15.75 -0.34 2.38
N ARG A 74 14.69 -0.49 3.18
CA ARG A 74 14.49 -1.65 4.06
C ARG A 74 13.21 -2.39 3.70
N LEU A 75 13.26 -3.71 3.76
CA LEU A 75 12.10 -4.54 3.54
C LEU A 75 11.75 -5.31 4.82
N ALA A 76 10.50 -5.20 5.27
CA ALA A 76 9.93 -6.07 6.28
C ALA A 76 9.08 -7.15 5.61
N VAL A 77 9.24 -8.38 6.08
CA VAL A 77 8.61 -9.57 5.48
C VAL A 77 7.97 -10.41 6.59
N VAL A 78 6.71 -10.79 6.42
CA VAL A 78 6.09 -11.86 7.21
C VAL A 78 6.42 -13.18 6.55
N GLN A 79 7.01 -14.08 7.31
CA GLN A 79 7.34 -15.44 6.90
C GLN A 79 6.54 -16.46 7.71
N ASN A 80 6.06 -17.50 7.05
CA ASN A 80 5.37 -18.64 7.66
C ASN A 80 4.23 -18.23 8.60
N TYR A 81 3.49 -17.18 8.24
CA TYR A 81 2.35 -16.62 8.96
C TYR A 81 2.63 -16.09 10.36
N GLY A 82 3.88 -15.96 10.82
CA GLY A 82 4.14 -15.66 12.22
C GLY A 82 5.43 -14.90 12.52
N ASP A 83 6.45 -15.07 11.71
CA ASP A 83 7.76 -14.44 11.94
C ASP A 83 7.91 -13.20 11.06
N VAL A 84 8.35 -12.09 11.65
CA VAL A 84 8.63 -10.86 10.93
C VAL A 84 10.13 -10.68 10.84
N TYR A 85 10.63 -10.66 9.62
CA TYR A 85 12.02 -10.41 9.31
C TYR A 85 12.21 -9.01 8.73
N ARG A 86 13.33 -8.37 9.07
CA ARG A 86 13.80 -7.13 8.47
C ARG A 86 15.04 -7.40 7.62
N VAL A 87 15.02 -6.89 6.39
CA VAL A 87 16.13 -6.93 5.45
C VAL A 87 16.65 -5.51 5.30
N ASP A 88 17.84 -5.27 5.85
CA ASP A 88 18.52 -3.97 5.80
C ASP A 88 19.49 -3.88 4.60
N PRO A 89 19.79 -2.67 4.09
CA PRO A 89 20.78 -2.47 3.05
C PRO A 89 22.13 -3.10 3.40
N GLY A 90 22.64 -3.95 2.50
CA GLY A 90 23.95 -4.59 2.64
C GLY A 90 24.01 -5.71 3.70
N ALA A 91 22.90 -6.07 4.34
CA ALA A 91 22.87 -7.21 5.24
C ALA A 91 22.97 -8.53 4.45
N GLU A 92 23.85 -9.43 4.89
CA GLU A 92 23.97 -10.77 4.29
C GLU A 92 22.82 -11.70 4.70
N VAL A 93 22.21 -11.45 5.88
CA VAL A 93 21.11 -12.25 6.43
C VAL A 93 20.02 -11.33 6.99
N PRO A 94 18.73 -11.72 6.86
CA PRO A 94 17.64 -10.99 7.51
C PRO A 94 17.70 -11.10 9.03
N GLU A 95 17.29 -10.04 9.71
CA GLU A 95 17.12 -10.01 11.16
C GLU A 95 15.69 -10.46 11.52
N LEU A 96 15.54 -11.40 12.47
CA LEU A 96 14.24 -11.70 13.07
C LEU A 96 13.87 -10.59 14.06
N VAL A 97 12.79 -9.86 13.78
CA VAL A 97 12.32 -8.74 14.61
C VAL A 97 11.21 -9.15 15.57
N PHE A 98 10.32 -10.03 15.12
CA PHE A 98 9.16 -10.47 15.89
C PHE A 98 8.79 -11.91 15.54
N SER A 99 8.29 -12.65 16.52
CA SER A 99 7.74 -13.99 16.31
C SER A 99 6.42 -14.11 17.07
N SER A 100 5.38 -14.51 16.35
CA SER A 100 4.04 -14.68 16.91
C SER A 100 4.00 -15.79 17.95
N THR A 101 3.21 -15.57 19.00
CA THR A 101 2.92 -16.58 20.03
C THR A 101 1.47 -17.08 19.96
N CYS A 102 0.72 -16.73 18.91
CA CYS A 102 -0.65 -17.18 18.72
C CYS A 102 -0.71 -18.72 18.56
N GLN A 103 -1.72 -19.35 19.15
CA GLN A 103 -1.93 -20.81 19.04
C GLN A 103 -2.36 -21.28 17.64
N ARG A 104 -2.80 -20.35 16.80
CA ARG A 104 -3.19 -20.56 15.41
C ARG A 104 -2.62 -19.42 14.56
N PRO A 105 -2.40 -19.63 13.25
CA PRO A 105 -1.82 -18.62 12.38
C PRO A 105 -2.52 -17.25 12.54
N PRO A 106 -1.80 -16.20 12.95
CA PRO A 106 -2.35 -14.84 13.01
C PRO A 106 -2.52 -14.23 11.62
N THR A 107 -3.19 -13.08 11.58
CA THR A 107 -3.00 -12.10 10.51
C THR A 107 -2.00 -11.06 11.01
N ILE A 108 -0.97 -10.76 10.21
CA ILE A 108 0.04 -9.75 10.54
C ILE A 108 0.08 -8.69 9.44
N ASP A 109 -0.20 -7.46 9.82
CA ASP A 109 -0.07 -6.28 8.97
C ASP A 109 1.19 -5.50 9.37
N LEU A 110 1.93 -4.99 8.38
CA LEU A 110 3.18 -4.27 8.55
C LEU A 110 3.11 -2.86 7.95
N VAL A 111 3.67 -1.87 8.64
CA VAL A 111 3.87 -0.54 8.08
C VAL A 111 5.08 0.14 8.70
N TRP A 112 5.80 0.89 7.88
CA TRP A 112 6.91 1.72 8.33
C TRP A 112 6.44 3.12 8.66
N GLN A 113 6.99 3.70 9.71
CA GLN A 113 6.85 5.13 9.94
C GLN A 113 7.61 5.92 8.87
N THR A 114 7.21 7.18 8.71
CA THR A 114 7.85 8.12 7.77
C THR A 114 9.30 8.46 8.09
N ASP A 115 9.80 8.05 9.26
CA ASP A 115 11.24 8.09 9.56
C ASP A 115 12.05 7.06 8.76
N GLY A 116 11.39 6.02 8.21
CA GLY A 116 12.02 4.92 7.47
C GLY A 116 12.71 3.87 8.36
N ASP A 117 12.68 4.05 9.68
CA ASP A 117 13.41 3.24 10.66
C ASP A 117 12.48 2.46 11.58
N THR A 118 11.33 3.04 11.96
CA THR A 118 10.41 2.42 12.90
C THR A 118 9.39 1.53 12.17
N LEU A 119 9.43 0.23 12.44
CA LEU A 119 8.45 -0.75 11.94
C LEU A 119 7.32 -0.93 12.94
N VAL A 120 6.08 -0.76 12.48
CA VAL A 120 4.87 -1.06 13.25
C VAL A 120 4.33 -2.42 12.80
N ILE A 121 4.08 -3.30 13.77
CA ILE A 121 3.58 -4.66 13.56
C ILE A 121 2.23 -4.78 14.24
N SER A 122 1.19 -5.07 13.46
CA SER A 122 -0.16 -5.36 13.97
C SER A 122 -0.45 -6.84 13.85
N GLU A 123 -0.46 -7.53 14.98
CA GLU A 123 -0.79 -8.95 15.07
C GLU A 123 -2.26 -9.12 15.48
N ARG A 124 -2.98 -9.99 14.79
CA ARG A 124 -4.33 -10.42 15.17
C ARG A 124 -4.37 -11.93 15.36
N CYS A 125 -4.37 -12.38 16.62
CA CYS A 125 -4.61 -13.78 16.94
C CYS A 125 -6.10 -14.12 16.77
N PRO A 126 -6.46 -15.20 16.05
CA PRO A 126 -7.86 -15.58 15.89
C PRO A 126 -8.47 -16.10 17.20
N ALA A 127 -9.73 -15.74 17.48
CA ALA A 127 -10.44 -16.14 18.69
C ALA A 127 -10.71 -17.65 18.73
N PRO A 128 -10.53 -18.37 19.86
CA PRO A 128 -10.65 -19.83 19.93
C PRO A 128 -11.95 -20.40 19.35
N ILE A 129 -13.03 -19.62 19.40
CA ILE A 129 -14.36 -19.96 18.90
C ILE A 129 -14.66 -19.13 17.64
N ALA A 130 -15.16 -19.78 16.60
CA ALA A 130 -15.57 -19.11 15.37
C ALA A 130 -16.64 -18.04 15.64
N GLY A 131 -16.44 -16.83 15.08
CA GLY A 131 -17.35 -15.69 15.24
C GLY A 131 -17.08 -14.79 16.45
N ALA A 132 -16.17 -15.17 17.35
CA ALA A 132 -15.68 -14.26 18.39
C ALA A 132 -14.58 -13.33 17.88
N ALA A 133 -14.45 -12.14 18.48
CA ALA A 133 -13.37 -11.20 18.16
C ALA A 133 -12.02 -11.76 18.62
N GLY A 134 -11.04 -11.75 17.72
CA GLY A 134 -9.65 -12.12 18.03
C GLY A 134 -8.98 -11.09 18.94
N GLN A 135 -7.80 -11.43 19.46
CA GLN A 135 -6.96 -10.48 20.19
C GLN A 135 -6.08 -9.73 19.20
N GLN A 136 -6.05 -8.40 19.29
CA GLN A 136 -5.16 -7.58 18.48
C GLN A 136 -4.10 -6.91 19.35
N THR A 137 -2.86 -7.00 18.91
CA THR A 137 -1.65 -6.50 19.60
C THR A 137 -0.85 -5.64 18.62
N LEU A 138 -0.30 -4.53 19.12
CA LEU A 138 0.60 -3.67 18.36
C LEU A 138 2.00 -3.71 18.95
N TRP A 139 2.98 -3.75 18.07
CA TRP A 139 4.39 -3.70 18.41
C TRP A 139 5.10 -2.62 17.58
N LEU A 140 6.07 -1.98 18.21
CA LEU A 140 6.95 -0.97 17.60
C LEU A 140 8.37 -1.50 17.67
N SER A 141 9.03 -1.60 16.52
CA SER A 141 10.46 -1.86 16.43
C SER A 141 11.16 -0.63 15.87
N SER A 142 11.75 0.17 16.77
CA SER A 142 12.40 1.45 16.43
C SER A 142 13.86 1.30 16.01
N ALA A 143 14.48 0.17 16.34
CA ALA A 143 15.88 -0.14 16.04
C ALA A 143 16.10 -1.67 16.06
N PRO A 144 17.18 -2.18 15.42
CA PRO A 144 17.60 -3.58 15.57
C PRO A 144 17.60 -4.02 17.05
N GLY A 145 16.97 -5.15 17.35
CA GLY A 145 16.84 -5.69 18.71
C GLY A 145 15.93 -4.90 19.68
N GLU A 146 15.38 -3.75 19.28
CA GLU A 146 14.38 -3.03 20.07
C GLU A 146 12.98 -3.38 19.59
N LEU A 147 12.18 -3.97 20.49
CA LEU A 147 10.77 -4.28 20.26
C LEU A 147 9.97 -3.91 21.51
N ALA A 148 9.00 -3.02 21.35
CA ALA A 148 8.11 -2.58 22.41
C ALA A 148 6.65 -2.87 22.07
N ARG A 149 5.89 -3.40 23.02
CA ARG A 149 4.44 -3.52 22.90
C ARG A 149 3.79 -2.16 23.11
N PHE A 150 2.89 -1.76 22.21
CA PHE A 150 2.08 -0.57 22.37
C PHE A 150 0.73 -0.92 23.00
N GLU A 151 0.43 -0.36 24.16
CA GLU A 151 -0.84 -0.63 24.86
C GLU A 151 -1.97 0.25 24.32
N LEU A 152 -2.95 -0.40 23.70
CA LEU A 152 -4.16 0.24 23.16
C LEU A 152 -5.22 0.40 24.23
N LEU A 153 -5.89 1.57 24.24
CA LEU A 153 -6.96 1.84 25.22
C LEU A 153 -8.24 2.34 24.52
N PRO A 154 -9.42 1.77 24.79
CA PRO A 154 -9.65 0.53 25.54
C PRO A 154 -9.11 -0.70 24.78
N GLU A 155 -8.81 -1.77 25.53
CA GLU A 155 -8.29 -3.03 24.96
C GLU A 155 -9.32 -3.78 24.09
N ALA A 156 -10.62 -3.54 24.30
CA ALA A 156 -11.70 -4.17 23.54
C ALA A 156 -11.99 -3.38 22.26
N LEU A 157 -11.36 -3.79 21.16
CA LEU A 157 -11.59 -3.22 19.83
C LEU A 157 -12.83 -3.84 19.16
N GLU A 158 -13.58 -3.01 18.46
CA GLU A 158 -14.73 -3.40 17.62
C GLU A 158 -14.35 -3.44 16.12
N SER A 159 -13.10 -3.13 15.76
CA SER A 159 -12.58 -3.13 14.39
C SER A 159 -11.11 -3.54 14.32
N ALA A 160 -10.61 -3.72 13.10
CA ALA A 160 -9.18 -3.66 12.81
C ALA A 160 -8.58 -2.29 13.20
N ILE A 161 -7.25 -2.22 13.19
CA ILE A 161 -6.50 -0.99 13.39
C ILE A 161 -6.10 -0.47 12.01
N PHE A 162 -6.30 0.83 11.80
CA PHE A 162 -6.02 1.50 10.54
C PHE A 162 -4.91 2.53 10.76
N LEU A 163 -3.72 2.24 10.25
CA LEU A 163 -2.58 3.15 10.37
C LEU A 163 -2.73 4.35 9.45
N ALA A 164 -2.37 5.53 9.95
CA ALA A 164 -2.23 6.72 9.14
C ALA A 164 -1.04 6.56 8.18
N PRO A 165 -1.03 7.24 7.02
CA PRO A 165 0.06 7.14 6.04
C PRO A 165 1.43 7.54 6.60
N ASP A 166 1.46 8.37 7.65
CA ASP A 166 2.69 8.77 8.33
C ASP A 166 3.30 7.67 9.22
N GLY A 167 2.54 6.60 9.48
CA GLY A 167 2.84 5.51 10.41
C GLY A 167 2.88 5.93 11.88
N ARG A 168 2.58 7.20 12.21
CA ARG A 168 2.67 7.76 13.57
C ARG A 168 1.36 7.69 14.32
N ARG A 169 0.24 7.55 13.60
CA ARG A 169 -1.09 7.51 14.19
C ARG A 169 -1.85 6.28 13.73
N ILE A 170 -2.78 5.86 14.55
CA ILE A 170 -3.72 4.80 14.22
C ILE A 170 -5.15 5.24 14.51
N ALA A 171 -6.09 4.69 13.76
CA ALA A 171 -7.52 4.79 14.00
C ALA A 171 -8.12 3.42 14.28
N TYR A 172 -9.10 3.36 15.17
CA TYR A 172 -9.83 2.13 15.49
C TYR A 172 -11.22 2.46 16.04
N VAL A 173 -12.08 1.45 16.09
CA VAL A 173 -13.41 1.53 16.69
C VAL A 173 -13.40 0.83 18.05
N ALA A 174 -13.94 1.48 19.06
CA ALA A 174 -14.22 0.88 20.36
C ALA A 174 -15.40 1.59 21.02
N ASN A 175 -16.19 0.88 21.83
CA ASN A 175 -17.38 1.43 22.49
C ASN A 175 -18.29 2.22 21.54
N GLN A 176 -18.54 1.71 20.34
CA GLN A 176 -19.33 2.37 19.29
C GLN A 176 -18.82 3.78 18.91
N HIS A 177 -17.52 4.04 19.06
CA HIS A 177 -16.87 5.30 18.74
C HIS A 177 -15.58 5.09 17.97
N ILE A 178 -15.21 6.07 17.14
CA ILE A 178 -13.92 6.08 16.45
C ILE A 178 -12.92 6.81 17.32
N PHE A 179 -11.75 6.21 17.50
CA PHE A 179 -10.62 6.75 18.23
C PHE A 179 -9.39 6.90 17.34
N VAL A 180 -8.57 7.89 17.66
CA VAL A 180 -7.22 8.07 17.12
C VAL A 180 -6.23 8.19 18.25
N VAL A 181 -5.07 7.53 18.11
CA VAL A 181 -3.96 7.65 19.07
C VAL A 181 -2.64 7.78 18.33
N ASP A 182 -1.70 8.51 18.94
CA ASP A 182 -0.33 8.67 18.48
C ASP A 182 0.54 7.53 19.04
N LEU A 183 1.34 6.91 18.18
CA LEU A 183 2.22 5.79 18.52
C LEU A 183 3.47 6.22 19.31
N GLY A 184 3.80 7.51 19.31
CA GLY A 184 4.75 8.11 20.26
C GLY A 184 4.20 8.22 21.68
N GLY A 185 2.92 7.85 21.89
CA GLY A 185 2.25 7.82 23.18
C GLY A 185 1.18 8.90 23.34
N GLY A 186 0.51 8.87 24.48
CA GLY A 186 -0.59 9.77 24.81
C GLY A 186 -1.93 9.05 24.94
N ARG A 187 -2.97 9.81 25.30
CA ARG A 187 -4.31 9.25 25.48
C ARG A 187 -5.06 9.20 24.15
N PRO A 188 -5.74 8.09 23.83
CA PRO A 188 -6.63 8.01 22.69
C PRO A 188 -7.66 9.13 22.67
N ARG A 189 -7.83 9.74 21.50
CA ARG A 189 -8.80 10.79 21.24
C ARG A 189 -10.02 10.21 20.56
N ARG A 190 -11.19 10.42 21.15
CA ARG A 190 -12.47 10.11 20.52
C ARG A 190 -12.79 11.13 19.43
N LEU A 191 -13.03 10.69 18.20
CA LEU A 191 -13.37 11.56 17.06
C LEU A 191 -14.88 11.75 16.88
N THR A 192 -15.71 10.82 17.35
CA THR A 192 -17.16 10.89 17.17
C THR A 192 -17.88 11.34 18.44
N GLN A 193 -18.85 12.25 18.28
CA GLN A 193 -19.61 12.81 19.40
C GLN A 193 -20.73 11.88 19.87
N THR A 194 -21.37 11.16 18.94
CA THR A 194 -22.44 10.20 19.21
C THR A 194 -21.97 8.78 18.91
N PRO A 195 -22.46 7.77 19.66
CA PRO A 195 -22.31 6.38 19.28
C PRO A 195 -22.84 6.16 17.86
N GLY A 196 -22.18 5.29 17.10
CA GLY A 196 -22.57 4.94 15.75
C GLY A 196 -22.25 3.50 15.41
N ILE A 197 -22.58 3.10 14.19
CA ILE A 197 -22.34 1.75 13.71
C ILE A 197 -21.22 1.83 12.69
N TYR A 198 -20.00 1.56 13.17
CA TYR A 198 -18.76 1.68 12.38
C TYR A 198 -18.12 0.33 12.06
N GLY A 199 -18.53 -0.76 12.72
CA GLY A 199 -17.87 -2.08 12.62
C GLY A 199 -18.70 -3.19 11.95
N ALA A 200 -20.01 -3.02 11.75
CA ALA A 200 -20.83 -4.07 11.15
C ALA A 200 -20.52 -4.21 9.65
N ALA A 201 -20.02 -5.39 9.25
CA ALA A 201 -19.73 -5.78 7.86
C ALA A 201 -18.56 -5.07 7.17
N GLY A 202 -17.48 -4.77 7.90
CA GLY A 202 -16.18 -4.47 7.28
C GLY A 202 -15.97 -3.03 6.80
N SER A 203 -16.70 -2.05 7.32
CA SER A 203 -16.47 -0.61 7.10
C SER A 203 -15.03 -0.20 7.46
N PRO A 204 -14.14 0.09 6.48
CA PRO A 204 -12.80 0.55 6.78
C PRO A 204 -12.87 2.00 7.24
N LEU A 205 -12.03 2.31 8.20
CA LEU A 205 -11.58 3.67 8.40
C LEU A 205 -10.51 3.94 7.33
N ALA A 206 -10.63 5.02 6.57
CA ALA A 206 -9.69 5.35 5.51
C ALA A 206 -9.09 6.73 5.77
N TRP A 207 -7.80 6.77 6.10
CA TRP A 207 -7.06 8.02 6.24
C TRP A 207 -6.90 8.72 4.90
N SER A 208 -6.99 10.05 4.91
CA SER A 208 -6.54 10.86 3.78
C SER A 208 -5.03 10.69 3.59
N PRO A 209 -4.48 10.89 2.37
CA PRO A 209 -3.06 10.68 2.09
C PRO A 209 -2.12 11.55 2.95
N ASP A 210 -2.57 12.74 3.34
CA ASP A 210 -1.87 13.66 4.23
C ASP A 210 -2.07 13.33 5.73
N GLY A 211 -2.88 12.32 6.06
CA GLY A 211 -3.23 11.91 7.41
C GLY A 211 -4.03 12.94 8.21
N THR A 212 -4.57 14.00 7.59
CA THR A 212 -5.28 15.07 8.32
C THR A 212 -6.76 14.75 8.53
N ARG A 213 -7.33 13.83 7.75
CA ARG A 213 -8.74 13.45 7.78
C ARG A 213 -8.92 11.94 7.78
N LEU A 214 -10.08 11.50 8.27
CA LEU A 214 -10.51 10.12 8.27
C LEU A 214 -11.89 10.02 7.63
N ALA A 215 -12.01 9.19 6.59
CA ALA A 215 -13.28 8.81 6.00
C ALA A 215 -13.79 7.51 6.62
N PHE A 216 -15.10 7.42 6.83
CA PHE A 216 -15.72 6.25 7.44
C PHE A 216 -17.21 6.16 7.08
N TYR A 217 -17.74 4.95 7.16
CA TYR A 217 -19.16 4.71 7.06
C TYR A 217 -19.83 4.70 8.43
N ASP A 218 -21.00 5.34 8.52
CA ASP A 218 -21.86 5.33 9.69
C ASP A 218 -23.25 4.78 9.30
N GLY A 219 -23.66 3.69 9.95
CA GLY A 219 -24.95 3.03 9.73
C GLY A 219 -24.85 1.51 9.62
N SER A 220 -26.01 0.85 9.62
CA SER A 220 -26.09 -0.59 9.44
C SER A 220 -26.14 -0.96 7.97
N TYR A 221 -25.41 -1.99 7.58
CA TYR A 221 -25.53 -2.57 6.26
C TYR A 221 -27.00 -2.89 5.89
N PRO A 222 -27.46 -2.61 4.66
CA PRO A 222 -26.72 -1.94 3.59
C PRO A 222 -26.81 -0.41 3.63
N PHE A 223 -27.58 0.18 4.56
CA PHE A 223 -27.85 1.61 4.65
C PHE A 223 -26.79 2.36 5.46
N GLN A 224 -25.65 2.58 4.80
CA GLN A 224 -24.50 3.24 5.39
C GLN A 224 -24.25 4.57 4.70
N ARG A 225 -23.77 5.56 5.46
CA ARG A 225 -23.47 6.89 4.93
C ARG A 225 -21.99 7.22 5.09
N LEU A 226 -21.39 7.76 4.03
CA LEU A 226 -20.02 8.20 4.02
C LEU A 226 -19.87 9.53 4.76
N ASN A 227 -18.98 9.53 5.73
CA ASN A 227 -18.60 10.69 6.53
C ASN A 227 -17.10 10.94 6.38
N VAL A 228 -16.69 12.18 6.63
CA VAL A 228 -15.29 12.55 6.85
C VAL A 228 -15.20 13.34 8.15
N VAL A 229 -14.09 13.21 8.87
CA VAL A 229 -13.78 13.98 10.09
C VAL A 229 -12.30 14.33 10.10
N ALA A 230 -11.93 15.48 10.65
CA ALA A 230 -10.52 15.79 10.87
C ALA A 230 -9.93 14.85 11.95
N ALA A 231 -8.62 14.59 11.87
CA ALA A 231 -7.90 13.72 12.79
C ALA A 231 -7.95 14.21 14.25
N ASP A 232 -8.26 15.49 14.46
CA ASP A 232 -8.41 16.12 15.76
C ASP A 232 -9.86 16.03 16.31
N GLY A 233 -10.80 15.49 15.53
CA GLY A 233 -12.22 15.33 15.85
C GLY A 233 -13.11 16.50 15.40
N SER A 234 -12.53 17.55 14.82
CA SER A 234 -13.27 18.68 14.27
C SER A 234 -13.77 18.41 12.84
N ASP A 235 -14.52 19.36 12.27
CA ASP A 235 -14.98 19.35 10.87
C ASP A 235 -15.60 18.02 10.41
N ARG A 236 -16.45 17.40 11.26
CA ARG A 236 -17.21 16.22 10.83
C ARG A 236 -18.24 16.63 9.79
N ARG A 237 -18.22 15.97 8.63
CA ARG A 237 -19.12 16.23 7.50
C ARG A 237 -19.72 14.95 6.96
N LEU A 238 -21.01 14.99 6.66
CA LEU A 238 -21.74 13.94 5.96
C LEU A 238 -21.61 14.18 4.45
N LEU A 239 -20.97 13.26 3.73
CA LEU A 239 -20.71 13.39 2.29
C LEU A 239 -21.84 12.80 1.43
N THR A 240 -22.53 11.76 1.91
CA THR A 240 -23.63 11.12 1.18
C THR A 240 -24.93 11.19 2.00
N PRO A 241 -25.70 12.30 1.91
CA PRO A 241 -26.87 12.51 2.76
C PRO A 241 -28.13 11.77 2.31
N ALA A 242 -28.17 11.27 1.07
CA ALA A 242 -29.33 10.61 0.51
C ALA A 242 -29.72 9.34 1.31
N ALA A 243 -30.99 9.21 1.66
CA ALA A 243 -31.49 8.14 2.52
C ALA A 243 -31.52 6.76 1.84
N ASP A 244 -31.46 6.72 0.51
CA ASP A 244 -31.41 5.50 -0.30
C ASP A 244 -29.97 5.06 -0.62
N PHE A 245 -28.97 5.68 0.01
CA PHE A 245 -27.59 5.29 -0.19
C PHE A 245 -27.33 3.93 0.45
N GLN A 246 -27.12 2.93 -0.42
CA GLN A 246 -26.74 1.59 -0.03
C GLN A 246 -25.27 1.38 -0.34
N ILE A 247 -24.58 0.60 0.48
CA ILE A 247 -23.17 0.28 0.31
C ILE A 247 -22.99 -1.20 0.62
N TYR A 248 -22.54 -1.96 -0.38
CA TYR A 248 -22.31 -3.39 -0.26
C TYR A 248 -20.83 -3.73 -0.06
N ARG A 249 -19.94 -2.94 -0.65
CA ARG A 249 -18.49 -3.05 -0.48
C ARG A 249 -17.96 -1.88 0.29
N SER A 250 -17.09 -2.18 1.23
CA SER A 250 -16.68 -1.22 2.23
C SER A 250 -15.44 -0.40 1.82
N ARG A 251 -14.71 -0.77 0.77
CA ARG A 251 -13.45 -0.11 0.39
C ARG A 251 -13.65 1.36 -0.01
N LEU A 252 -12.93 2.26 0.66
CA LEU A 252 -12.83 3.70 0.38
C LEU A 252 -11.42 4.02 -0.13
N LEU A 253 -11.31 4.70 -1.27
CA LEU A 253 -10.04 5.03 -1.91
C LEU A 253 -9.90 6.54 -2.10
N TRP A 254 -9.10 7.18 -1.26
CA TRP A 254 -8.75 8.59 -1.44
C TRP A 254 -7.92 8.79 -2.71
N SER A 255 -8.19 9.87 -3.45
CA SER A 255 -7.25 10.37 -4.45
C SER A 255 -5.96 10.81 -3.75
N PRO A 256 -4.77 10.63 -4.35
CA PRO A 256 -3.49 11.03 -3.73
C PRO A 256 -3.43 12.50 -3.29
N ASP A 257 -4.16 13.39 -3.98
CA ASP A 257 -4.30 14.81 -3.62
C ASP A 257 -5.33 15.10 -2.50
N GLY A 258 -6.02 14.08 -1.98
CA GLY A 258 -7.00 14.17 -0.91
C GLY A 258 -8.33 14.86 -1.28
N ARG A 259 -8.55 15.24 -2.55
CA ARG A 259 -9.75 15.98 -2.96
C ARG A 259 -10.98 15.10 -3.15
N TYR A 260 -10.79 13.83 -3.46
CA TYR A 260 -11.86 12.92 -3.79
C TYR A 260 -11.74 11.58 -3.07
N ILE A 261 -12.86 10.88 -2.95
CA ILE A 261 -12.92 9.49 -2.51
C ILE A 261 -13.67 8.69 -3.57
N ALA A 262 -13.01 7.67 -4.11
CA ALA A 262 -13.61 6.67 -4.99
C ALA A 262 -14.13 5.49 -4.16
N PHE A 263 -15.31 4.99 -4.51
CA PHE A 263 -15.95 3.88 -3.81
C PHE A 263 -16.94 3.14 -4.74
N TYR A 264 -17.30 1.92 -4.36
CA TYR A 264 -18.32 1.14 -5.07
C TYR A 264 -19.71 1.50 -4.54
N ARG A 265 -20.61 1.83 -5.46
CA ARG A 265 -22.01 2.10 -5.14
C ARG A 265 -22.89 1.05 -5.82
N PRO A 266 -23.79 0.38 -5.10
CA PRO A 266 -24.75 -0.54 -5.70
C PRO A 266 -25.64 0.14 -6.74
N HIS A 267 -25.95 -0.57 -7.82
CA HIS A 267 -26.98 -0.14 -8.75
C HIS A 267 -28.35 -0.67 -8.30
N ASN A 268 -29.29 0.25 -8.08
CA ASN A 268 -30.67 -0.05 -7.70
C ASN A 268 -31.41 -0.71 -8.89
N PRO A 269 -32.25 -1.75 -8.69
CA PRO A 269 -32.86 -2.24 -7.44
C PRO A 269 -31.94 -3.10 -6.54
N PRO A 270 -32.28 -3.27 -5.25
CA PRO A 270 -31.42 -3.80 -4.17
C PRO A 270 -31.04 -5.30 -4.26
N PHE A 271 -31.15 -5.91 -5.44
CA PHE A 271 -30.79 -7.31 -5.70
C PHE A 271 -29.92 -7.49 -6.94
N SER A 272 -29.51 -6.40 -7.61
CA SER A 272 -28.49 -6.51 -8.63
C SER A 272 -27.12 -6.71 -7.97
N ASN A 273 -26.34 -7.65 -8.48
CA ASN A 273 -24.92 -7.77 -8.15
C ASN A 273 -24.05 -6.79 -8.95
N GLN A 274 -24.68 -5.83 -9.63
CA GLN A 274 -24.03 -4.79 -10.40
C GLN A 274 -23.84 -3.54 -9.54
N GLU A 275 -22.66 -2.94 -9.70
CA GLU A 275 -22.27 -1.73 -8.99
C GLU A 275 -21.86 -0.67 -10.01
N VAL A 276 -21.66 0.55 -9.55
CA VAL A 276 -20.95 1.60 -10.25
C VAL A 276 -19.75 2.02 -9.41
N VAL A 277 -18.67 2.44 -10.05
CA VAL A 277 -17.62 3.18 -9.38
C VAL A 277 -18.06 4.63 -9.31
N ALA A 278 -18.10 5.19 -8.11
CA ALA A 278 -18.50 6.56 -7.86
C ALA A 278 -17.37 7.35 -7.23
N LEU A 279 -17.43 8.67 -7.42
CA LEU A 279 -16.50 9.64 -6.86
C LEU A 279 -17.28 10.65 -6.03
N VAL A 280 -16.83 10.93 -4.81
CA VAL A 280 -17.33 12.04 -4.02
C VAL A 280 -16.24 13.09 -3.81
N ASN A 281 -16.58 14.36 -4.02
CA ASN A 281 -15.72 15.47 -3.66
C ASN A 281 -15.79 15.71 -2.14
N VAL A 282 -14.65 15.67 -1.47
CA VAL A 282 -14.55 15.75 -0.01
C VAL A 282 -15.00 17.12 0.52
N ASN A 283 -14.79 18.17 -0.27
CA ASN A 283 -15.08 19.55 0.13
C ASN A 283 -16.52 19.98 -0.17
N THR A 284 -17.18 19.40 -1.17
CA THR A 284 -18.55 19.79 -1.55
C THR A 284 -19.60 18.73 -1.21
N GLY A 285 -19.20 17.47 -1.05
CA GLY A 285 -20.11 16.33 -0.96
C GLY A 285 -20.74 15.95 -2.30
N GLU A 286 -20.38 16.65 -3.39
CA GLU A 286 -20.88 16.32 -4.72
C GLU A 286 -20.42 14.92 -5.13
N THR A 287 -21.38 14.08 -5.49
CA THR A 287 -21.15 12.68 -5.83
C THR A 287 -21.54 12.43 -7.28
N GLN A 288 -20.64 11.81 -8.04
CA GLN A 288 -20.88 11.42 -9.43
C GLN A 288 -20.56 9.93 -9.64
N ALA A 289 -21.37 9.25 -10.46
CA ALA A 289 -21.03 7.92 -10.95
C ALA A 289 -20.05 8.07 -12.13
N LEU A 290 -18.94 7.36 -12.08
CA LEU A 290 -17.91 7.35 -13.13
C LEU A 290 -18.18 6.26 -14.17
N THR A 291 -18.92 5.22 -13.81
CA THR A 291 -19.15 4.07 -14.67
C THR A 291 -20.64 3.72 -14.78
N ARG A 292 -20.97 2.92 -15.80
CA ARG A 292 -22.29 2.29 -15.93
C ARG A 292 -22.40 1.10 -14.97
N PRO A 293 -23.62 0.60 -14.67
CA PRO A 293 -23.77 -0.62 -13.87
C PRO A 293 -22.98 -1.80 -14.47
N GLY A 294 -22.20 -2.50 -13.64
CA GLY A 294 -21.35 -3.61 -14.08
C GLY A 294 -20.59 -4.27 -12.93
N PHE A 295 -19.59 -5.08 -13.27
CA PHE A 295 -18.70 -5.73 -12.30
C PHE A 295 -17.34 -5.06 -12.32
N TYR A 296 -16.99 -4.45 -11.19
CA TYR A 296 -15.74 -3.71 -11.02
C TYR A 296 -14.91 -4.32 -9.89
N ASP A 297 -13.61 -4.40 -10.07
CA ASP A 297 -12.66 -4.81 -9.03
C ASP A 297 -11.30 -4.14 -9.25
N ALA A 298 -10.31 -4.44 -8.41
CA ALA A 298 -8.93 -3.99 -8.55
C ALA A 298 -8.81 -2.48 -8.79
N LEU A 299 -9.68 -1.68 -8.15
CA LEU A 299 -9.69 -0.23 -8.29
C LEU A 299 -8.45 0.39 -7.61
N SER A 300 -7.71 1.24 -8.34
CA SER A 300 -6.56 1.98 -7.81
C SER A 300 -6.41 3.35 -8.47
N TRP A 301 -5.88 4.31 -7.71
CA TRP A 301 -5.56 5.67 -8.19
C TRP A 301 -4.17 5.73 -8.79
N ALA A 302 -4.05 6.45 -9.89
CA ALA A 302 -2.75 6.92 -10.36
C ALA A 302 -2.18 7.96 -9.38
N PRO A 303 -0.86 8.01 -9.17
CA PRO A 303 -0.21 9.00 -8.29
C PRO A 303 -0.56 10.46 -8.60
N ASN A 304 -0.90 10.76 -9.86
CA ASN A 304 -1.27 12.10 -10.33
C ASN A 304 -2.70 12.55 -9.96
N SER A 305 -3.51 11.71 -9.31
CA SER A 305 -4.92 11.98 -8.96
C SER A 305 -5.87 12.30 -10.11
N GLN A 306 -5.47 12.06 -11.36
CA GLN A 306 -6.27 12.33 -12.55
C GLN A 306 -6.77 11.06 -13.24
N GLN A 307 -6.25 9.90 -12.85
CA GLN A 307 -6.56 8.64 -13.49
C GLN A 307 -6.86 7.54 -12.46
N LEU A 308 -7.73 6.62 -12.87
CA LEU A 308 -8.07 5.41 -12.14
C LEU A 308 -7.78 4.19 -13.02
N VAL A 309 -7.40 3.09 -12.40
CA VAL A 309 -7.40 1.77 -13.02
C VAL A 309 -8.41 0.90 -12.33
N MET A 310 -9.12 0.07 -13.10
CA MET A 310 -10.09 -0.90 -12.56
C MET A 310 -10.23 -2.10 -13.47
N ALA A 311 -10.49 -3.26 -12.88
CA ALA A 311 -11.01 -4.42 -13.58
C ALA A 311 -12.47 -4.15 -13.97
N VAL A 312 -12.85 -4.50 -15.19
CA VAL A 312 -14.20 -4.31 -15.73
C VAL A 312 -14.65 -5.62 -16.38
N GLY A 313 -15.81 -6.12 -15.97
CA GLY A 313 -16.39 -7.34 -16.52
C GLY A 313 -17.88 -7.22 -16.82
N ALA A 314 -18.34 -7.97 -17.81
CA ALA A 314 -19.76 -8.16 -18.08
C ALA A 314 -20.39 -9.21 -17.13
N GLN A 315 -19.57 -10.12 -16.60
CA GLN A 315 -19.92 -11.13 -15.59
C GLN A 315 -18.73 -11.31 -14.64
N ALA A 316 -18.98 -11.83 -13.44
CA ALA A 316 -17.92 -12.17 -12.51
C ALA A 316 -16.95 -13.20 -13.12
N GLY A 317 -15.64 -13.03 -12.89
CA GLY A 317 -14.61 -13.99 -13.29
C GLY A 317 -14.04 -13.83 -14.70
N ARG A 318 -14.57 -12.94 -15.54
CA ARG A 318 -13.95 -12.59 -16.83
C ARG A 318 -13.93 -11.08 -17.03
N GLN A 319 -12.76 -10.47 -16.80
CA GLN A 319 -12.58 -9.04 -16.68
C GLN A 319 -11.39 -8.56 -17.52
N ALA A 320 -11.49 -7.36 -18.07
CA ALA A 320 -10.37 -6.66 -18.67
C ALA A 320 -9.95 -5.49 -17.77
N LEU A 321 -8.68 -5.11 -17.81
CA LEU A 321 -8.19 -3.94 -17.08
C LEU A 321 -8.43 -2.69 -17.91
N PHE A 322 -8.96 -1.64 -17.30
CA PHE A 322 -9.17 -0.34 -17.93
C PHE A 322 -8.55 0.78 -17.12
N ARG A 323 -8.02 1.77 -17.83
CA ARG A 323 -7.70 3.09 -17.31
C ARG A 323 -8.84 4.06 -17.64
N LEU A 324 -9.31 4.78 -16.64
CA LEU A 324 -10.21 5.92 -16.79
C LEU A 324 -9.43 7.21 -16.52
N ASP A 325 -9.42 8.14 -17.47
CA ASP A 325 -8.98 9.51 -17.25
C ASP A 325 -10.17 10.37 -16.79
N LEU A 326 -10.00 11.13 -15.71
CA LEU A 326 -11.09 11.86 -15.07
C LEU A 326 -11.36 13.23 -15.72
N VAL A 327 -10.43 13.75 -16.51
CA VAL A 327 -10.56 15.09 -17.13
C VAL A 327 -11.38 14.99 -18.42
N ASP A 328 -11.00 14.09 -19.31
CA ASP A 328 -11.66 13.90 -20.61
C ASP A 328 -12.65 12.70 -20.62
N GLN A 329 -12.72 11.95 -19.52
CA GLN A 329 -13.53 10.73 -19.38
C GLN A 329 -13.13 9.62 -20.37
N ALA A 330 -11.89 9.63 -20.85
CA ALA A 330 -11.39 8.59 -21.76
C ALA A 330 -11.25 7.25 -21.02
N PHE A 331 -11.86 6.21 -21.60
CA PHE A 331 -11.83 4.84 -21.08
C PHE A 331 -10.97 3.95 -21.98
N THR A 332 -9.74 3.67 -21.53
CA THR A 332 -8.71 2.97 -22.33
C THR A 332 -8.56 1.53 -21.82
N ALA A 333 -8.72 0.55 -22.70
CA ALA A 333 -8.42 -0.85 -22.36
C ALA A 333 -6.91 -1.04 -22.23
N LEU A 334 -6.47 -1.69 -21.15
CA LEU A 334 -5.07 -2.02 -20.88
C LEU A 334 -4.77 -3.51 -21.11
N THR A 335 -5.80 -4.36 -21.18
CA THR A 335 -5.65 -5.76 -21.59
C THR A 335 -6.18 -5.98 -23.00
N THR A 336 -5.49 -6.83 -23.76
CA THR A 336 -5.88 -7.17 -25.15
C THR A 336 -7.05 -8.14 -25.21
N GLU A 337 -7.27 -8.89 -24.14
CA GLU A 337 -8.40 -9.79 -23.96
C GLU A 337 -8.86 -9.82 -22.50
N PRO A 338 -10.08 -10.32 -22.21
CA PRO A 338 -10.52 -10.51 -20.83
C PRO A 338 -9.76 -11.65 -20.15
N LEU A 339 -9.21 -11.37 -18.98
CA LEU A 339 -8.53 -12.30 -18.08
C LEU A 339 -9.48 -12.82 -16.99
N GLN A 340 -9.05 -13.84 -16.26
CA GLN A 340 -9.77 -14.38 -15.11
C GLN A 340 -9.16 -13.88 -13.79
N ASN A 341 -9.94 -13.82 -12.71
CA ASN A 341 -9.49 -13.43 -11.36
C ASN A 341 -8.54 -12.22 -11.34
N LEU A 342 -8.91 -11.13 -12.03
CA LEU A 342 -8.08 -9.93 -12.09
C LEU A 342 -8.19 -9.18 -10.74
N LEU A 343 -7.09 -9.12 -10.01
CA LEU A 343 -7.04 -8.62 -8.64
C LEU A 343 -5.85 -7.66 -8.44
N ASN A 344 -5.89 -6.92 -7.32
CA ASN A 344 -4.76 -6.20 -6.75
C ASN A 344 -4.01 -5.26 -7.70
N SER A 345 -4.68 -4.46 -8.53
CA SER A 345 -3.95 -3.50 -9.38
C SER A 345 -3.24 -2.43 -8.53
N GLN A 346 -2.01 -2.10 -8.90
CA GLN A 346 -1.18 -1.07 -8.25
C GLN A 346 -0.41 -0.29 -9.31
N TRP A 347 -0.51 1.04 -9.25
CA TRP A 347 0.37 1.92 -10.02
C TRP A 347 1.76 1.95 -9.39
N ALA A 348 2.79 1.95 -10.22
CA ALA A 348 4.12 2.30 -9.80
C ALA A 348 4.14 3.73 -9.22
N PRO A 349 4.98 4.03 -8.20
CA PRO A 349 5.06 5.36 -7.60
C PRO A 349 5.38 6.48 -8.59
N ASP A 350 6.15 6.17 -9.64
CA ASP A 350 6.52 7.08 -10.72
C ASP A 350 5.46 7.16 -11.85
N ALA A 351 4.34 6.44 -11.69
CA ALA A 351 3.26 6.29 -12.65
C ALA A 351 3.65 5.69 -14.01
N THR A 352 4.82 5.07 -14.14
CA THR A 352 5.31 4.54 -15.43
C THR A 352 4.77 3.15 -15.77
N TRP A 353 4.32 2.40 -14.77
CA TRP A 353 3.79 1.05 -14.87
C TRP A 353 2.56 0.83 -14.00
N ILE A 354 1.76 -0.16 -14.38
CA ILE A 354 0.66 -0.70 -13.57
C ILE A 354 0.90 -2.21 -13.45
N ALA A 355 1.02 -2.69 -12.22
CA ALA A 355 1.13 -4.13 -11.92
C ALA A 355 -0.21 -4.66 -11.40
N PHE A 356 -0.52 -5.92 -11.70
CA PHE A 356 -1.73 -6.59 -11.25
C PHE A 356 -1.55 -8.10 -11.31
N THR A 357 -2.36 -8.83 -10.55
CA THR A 357 -2.44 -10.29 -10.67
C THR A 357 -3.67 -10.70 -11.45
N ALA A 358 -3.53 -11.72 -12.30
CA ALA A 358 -4.63 -12.29 -13.05
C ALA A 358 -4.33 -13.73 -13.44
N THR A 359 -5.39 -14.49 -13.66
CA THR A 359 -5.36 -15.82 -14.25
C THR A 359 -5.52 -15.71 -15.77
N PRO A 360 -4.58 -16.21 -16.59
CA PRO A 360 -4.75 -16.23 -18.05
C PRO A 360 -6.01 -16.99 -18.49
N PRO A 361 -6.62 -16.68 -19.65
CA PRO A 361 -7.93 -17.22 -20.03
C PRO A 361 -8.02 -18.75 -20.15
N ASN A 362 -6.90 -19.41 -20.46
CA ASN A 362 -6.81 -20.86 -20.64
C ASN A 362 -6.02 -21.57 -19.53
N ALA A 363 -5.66 -20.85 -18.47
CA ALA A 363 -4.95 -21.41 -17.32
C ALA A 363 -5.92 -22.05 -16.31
N ALA A 364 -5.37 -22.86 -15.40
CA ALA A 364 -6.16 -23.45 -14.32
C ALA A 364 -6.70 -22.33 -13.39
N PRO A 365 -7.88 -22.51 -12.77
CA PRO A 365 -8.53 -21.45 -11.98
C PRO A 365 -7.71 -20.92 -10.78
N ASP A 366 -6.78 -21.73 -10.28
CA ASP A 366 -5.85 -21.42 -9.18
C ASP A 366 -4.55 -20.76 -9.65
N THR A 367 -4.31 -20.67 -10.95
CA THR A 367 -3.14 -19.99 -11.51
C THR A 367 -3.23 -18.48 -11.29
N GLN A 368 -2.24 -17.88 -10.62
CA GLN A 368 -2.17 -16.43 -10.44
C GLN A 368 -0.84 -15.91 -10.95
N VAL A 369 -0.90 -15.15 -12.05
CA VAL A 369 0.28 -14.59 -12.72
C VAL A 369 0.34 -13.10 -12.46
N LEU A 370 1.53 -12.63 -12.10
CA LEU A 370 1.82 -11.20 -11.98
C LEU A 370 2.10 -10.63 -13.37
N HIS A 371 1.42 -9.54 -13.72
CA HIS A 371 1.57 -8.84 -14.98
C HIS A 371 1.95 -7.38 -14.73
N CYS A 372 2.59 -6.75 -15.72
CA CYS A 372 2.71 -5.31 -15.80
C CYS A 372 2.23 -4.80 -17.17
N VAL A 373 1.80 -3.54 -17.21
CA VAL A 373 1.39 -2.84 -18.43
C VAL A 373 1.68 -1.35 -18.31
N ARG A 374 2.00 -0.69 -19.43
CA ARG A 374 2.12 0.77 -19.47
C ARG A 374 0.75 1.44 -19.36
N PRO A 375 0.65 2.65 -18.80
CA PRO A 375 -0.63 3.36 -18.68
C PRO A 375 -1.34 3.62 -20.01
N ASP A 376 -0.63 3.62 -21.14
CA ASP A 376 -1.20 3.77 -22.48
C ASP A 376 -1.72 2.44 -23.09
N GLY A 377 -1.60 1.33 -22.35
CA GLY A 377 -2.01 -0.01 -22.77
C GLY A 377 -0.95 -0.77 -23.57
N THR A 378 0.23 -0.17 -23.79
CA THR A 378 1.34 -0.85 -24.46
C THR A 378 2.14 -1.72 -23.49
N GLN A 379 2.97 -2.60 -24.05
CA GLN A 379 3.89 -3.48 -23.29
C GLN A 379 3.20 -4.30 -22.16
N LEU A 380 1.96 -4.74 -22.38
CA LEU A 380 1.35 -5.73 -21.49
C LEU A 380 2.19 -7.01 -21.50
N THR A 381 2.70 -7.41 -20.34
CA THR A 381 3.50 -8.62 -20.21
C THR A 381 3.29 -9.32 -18.87
N PRO A 382 3.30 -10.66 -18.84
CA PRO A 382 3.52 -11.40 -17.61
C PRO A 382 4.96 -11.16 -17.12
N LEU A 383 5.13 -11.05 -15.81
CA LEU A 383 6.40 -11.00 -15.09
C LEU A 383 6.75 -12.34 -14.44
N THR A 384 5.77 -13.24 -14.27
CA THR A 384 5.96 -14.59 -13.74
C THR A 384 5.36 -15.65 -14.66
N GLY A 385 5.81 -16.90 -14.52
CA GLY A 385 5.18 -18.07 -15.14
C GLY A 385 3.82 -18.43 -14.55
N THR A 386 3.10 -19.35 -15.20
CA THR A 386 1.82 -19.89 -14.71
C THR A 386 1.96 -20.88 -13.55
N ASP A 387 3.16 -21.43 -13.38
CA ASP A 387 3.60 -22.29 -12.28
C ASP A 387 4.18 -21.49 -11.10
N GLU A 388 4.55 -20.24 -11.33
CA GLU A 388 5.06 -19.31 -10.32
C GLU A 388 3.91 -18.57 -9.63
N TYR A 389 3.18 -19.29 -8.79
CA TYR A 389 2.07 -18.74 -8.02
C TYR A 389 2.53 -17.58 -7.12
N VAL A 390 1.94 -16.40 -7.29
CA VAL A 390 2.43 -15.16 -6.64
C VAL A 390 1.64 -14.81 -5.38
N TYR A 391 2.35 -14.66 -4.24
CA TYR A 391 1.84 -14.14 -2.98
C TYR A 391 2.94 -13.38 -2.22
N PRO A 392 2.73 -12.14 -1.73
CA PRO A 392 2.09 -10.97 -2.36
C PRO A 392 3.08 -10.24 -3.31
N PHE A 393 2.74 -9.03 -3.77
CA PHE A 393 3.66 -8.12 -4.47
C PHE A 393 3.47 -6.65 -4.06
N VAL A 394 4.55 -5.86 -4.13
CA VAL A 394 4.58 -4.45 -3.74
C VAL A 394 5.65 -3.69 -4.53
N TRP A 395 5.35 -2.45 -4.92
CA TRP A 395 6.35 -1.55 -5.53
C TRP A 395 7.34 -1.05 -4.50
N ILE A 396 8.61 -0.95 -4.88
CA ILE A 396 9.61 -0.27 -4.06
C ILE A 396 9.31 1.24 -4.10
N PRO A 397 9.07 1.89 -2.95
CA PRO A 397 8.88 3.34 -2.91
C PRO A 397 10.10 4.07 -3.46
N ALA A 398 9.87 5.10 -4.28
CA ALA A 398 10.93 6.04 -4.61
C ALA A 398 11.12 6.98 -3.42
N PRO A 399 12.35 7.27 -2.99
CA PRO A 399 12.59 8.25 -1.93
C PRO A 399 11.97 9.58 -2.35
N LEU A 400 11.16 10.16 -1.46
CA LEU A 400 10.65 11.52 -1.65
C LEU A 400 11.86 12.42 -1.89
N ALA A 401 11.91 13.08 -3.05
CA ALA A 401 12.98 14.02 -3.34
C ALA A 401 13.05 15.04 -2.20
N THR A 402 14.11 14.98 -1.40
CA THR A 402 14.38 15.94 -0.34
C THR A 402 14.77 17.27 -1.00
N GLY A 403 13.78 18.08 -1.36
CA GLY A 403 14.01 19.45 -1.80
C GLY A 403 13.01 20.01 -2.79
N THR A 404 11.98 20.67 -2.27
CA THR A 404 11.94 22.14 -2.34
C THR A 404 11.32 22.66 -1.05
N GLN A 405 12.11 23.45 -0.32
CA GLN A 405 11.62 24.26 0.78
C GLN A 405 10.42 25.10 0.34
N GLY A 406 9.56 25.41 1.32
CA GLY A 406 8.32 26.14 1.13
C GLY A 406 8.47 27.37 0.24
N LEU A 407 7.57 27.48 -0.73
CA LEU A 407 7.16 28.78 -1.20
C LEU A 407 6.17 29.34 -0.17
N SER A 408 6.73 29.94 0.87
CA SER A 408 6.04 30.94 1.66
C SER A 408 5.93 32.23 0.85
N GLY A 409 4.70 32.59 0.47
CA GLY A 409 4.24 33.96 0.24
C GLY A 409 4.40 34.55 -1.17
N PRO A 410 3.63 35.61 -1.50
CA PRO A 410 2.87 36.49 -0.60
C PRO A 410 1.45 36.02 -0.28
#